data_AF-A0A819GND7-F1
#
_entry.id   AF-A0A819GND7-F1
#
_cell.length_a   1.000
_cell.length_b   1.000
_cell.length_c   1.000
_cell.angle_alpha   90.00
_cell.angle_beta   90.00
_cell.angle_gamma   90.00
#
_symmetry.space_group_name_H-M   'P 1'
#
loop_
_entity.id
_entity.type
_entity.pdbx_description
1 polymer ?
#
loop_
_entity_poly.entity_id
_entity_poly.type
_entity_poly.pdbx_seq_one_letter_code
_entity_poly.pdbx_strand_id
1 'polypeptide(L)'
;MCSYSVSSGLKQMLLHTTLIAHNELQDSYDIVIKFHSAKNLPKKFLGYTAPYCVARIDHKISYTSTIISKTSSHTWDNEKWFVRNIPINAKLSVKVYDKDDDQIVDNYIGRFDIFDLINYTPPVKGHKIIGLFGQHHGYFHLSIELTKSSDETKHLPPYTFDGPCRYFRHDSFSVGRLTMLNTDYVYSTWKIQIR
;
A
#
# COMPACT_ATOMS: atom_id res chain seq x y z
N MET A 1 -10.99 -7.84 -60.40
CA MET A 1 -10.68 -7.34 -59.05
C MET A 1 -10.61 -8.55 -58.12
N CYS A 2 -9.41 -8.95 -57.67
CA CYS A 2 -9.24 -10.04 -56.72
C CYS A 2 -9.16 -9.44 -55.31
N SER A 3 -10.15 -9.72 -54.46
CA SER A 3 -10.12 -9.43 -53.04
C SER A 3 -9.51 -10.60 -52.29
N TYR A 4 -8.32 -10.39 -51.72
CA TYR A 4 -7.69 -11.38 -50.83
C TYR A 4 -8.39 -11.36 -49.48
N SER A 5 -9.07 -12.46 -49.15
CA SER A 5 -9.60 -12.73 -47.82
C SER A 5 -8.47 -13.22 -46.91
N VAL A 6 -8.04 -12.37 -45.97
CA VAL A 6 -7.09 -12.77 -44.92
C VAL A 6 -7.79 -13.76 -43.99
N SER A 7 -7.25 -14.98 -43.86
CA SER A 7 -7.86 -16.05 -43.07
C SER A 7 -8.01 -15.65 -41.60
N SER A 8 -9.07 -16.15 -40.95
CA SER A 8 -9.38 -15.84 -39.54
C SER A 8 -8.24 -16.14 -38.58
N GLY A 9 -7.42 -17.16 -38.87
CA GLY A 9 -6.25 -17.54 -38.09
C GLY A 9 -5.15 -16.46 -38.08
N LEU A 10 -4.90 -15.80 -39.23
CA LEU A 10 -3.93 -14.70 -39.31
C LEU A 10 -4.41 -13.46 -38.56
N LYS A 11 -5.73 -13.18 -38.54
CA LYS A 11 -6.31 -12.09 -37.74
C LYS A 11 -6.20 -12.37 -36.24
N GLN A 12 -6.42 -13.62 -35.82
CA GLN A 12 -6.33 -14.03 -34.43
C GLN A 12 -4.87 -14.04 -33.94
N MET A 13 -3.94 -14.46 -34.79
CA MET A 13 -2.51 -14.39 -34.52
C MET A 13 -2.03 -12.93 -34.47
N LEU A 14 -2.43 -12.07 -35.42
CA LEU A 14 -2.13 -10.64 -35.34
C LEU A 14 -2.71 -10.00 -34.07
N LEU A 15 -3.96 -10.29 -33.69
CA LEU A 15 -4.56 -9.79 -32.47
C LEU A 15 -3.77 -10.24 -31.22
N HIS A 16 -3.34 -11.50 -31.17
CA HIS A 16 -2.55 -12.03 -30.07
C HIS A 16 -1.15 -11.40 -30.02
N THR A 17 -0.47 -11.26 -31.16
CA THR A 17 0.83 -10.59 -31.27
C THR A 17 0.72 -9.09 -30.96
N THR A 18 -0.37 -8.43 -31.34
CA THR A 18 -0.62 -7.01 -31.03
C THR A 18 -0.95 -6.82 -29.55
N LEU A 19 -1.69 -7.74 -28.93
CA LEU A 19 -1.94 -7.74 -27.48
C LEU A 19 -0.66 -7.98 -26.67
N ILE A 20 0.21 -8.88 -27.14
CA ILE A 20 1.53 -9.11 -26.53
C ILE A 20 2.41 -7.85 -26.69
N ALA A 21 2.48 -7.28 -27.90
CA ALA A 21 3.26 -6.07 -28.15
C ALA A 21 2.72 -4.83 -27.40
N HIS A 22 1.40 -4.74 -27.19
CA HIS A 22 0.78 -3.66 -26.42
C HIS A 22 1.01 -3.84 -24.90
N ASN A 23 1.18 -5.08 -24.43
CA ASN A 23 1.61 -5.37 -23.06
C ASN A 23 3.14 -5.19 -22.87
N GLU A 24 3.94 -5.35 -23.92
CA GLU A 24 5.41 -5.15 -23.88
C GLU A 24 5.83 -3.68 -23.87
N LEU A 25 4.95 -2.73 -24.21
CA LEU A 25 5.27 -1.31 -24.35
C LEU A 25 4.76 -0.40 -23.23
N GLN A 26 4.09 -0.93 -22.20
CA GLN A 26 3.73 -0.08 -21.08
C GLN A 26 4.92 0.06 -20.13
N ASP A 27 5.59 1.22 -20.21
CA ASP A 27 6.59 1.60 -19.23
C ASP A 27 6.01 1.41 -17.82
N SER A 28 6.67 0.54 -17.06
CA SER A 28 6.32 0.19 -15.70
C SER A 28 7.51 0.43 -14.78
N TYR A 29 7.20 0.67 -13.51
CA TYR A 29 8.16 1.06 -12.50
C TYR A 29 8.04 0.17 -11.28
N ASP A 30 9.19 -0.19 -10.74
CA ASP A 30 9.31 -0.75 -9.41
C ASP A 30 9.47 0.41 -8.43
N ILE A 31 8.67 0.40 -7.37
CA ILE A 31 8.63 1.50 -6.42
C ILE A 31 8.89 1.03 -4.98
N VAL A 32 9.52 1.91 -4.22
CA VAL A 32 9.67 1.79 -2.77
C VAL A 32 9.06 3.01 -2.11
N ILE A 33 7.94 2.81 -1.41
CA ILE A 33 7.29 3.83 -0.60
C ILE A 33 7.85 3.74 0.82
N LYS A 34 8.49 4.82 1.28
CA LYS A 34 9.00 4.95 2.64
C LYS A 34 8.06 5.85 3.44
N PHE A 35 7.49 5.31 4.51
CA PHE A 35 6.62 6.05 5.42
C PHE A 35 7.48 6.65 6.54
N HIS A 36 7.45 7.97 6.72
CA HIS A 36 8.36 8.66 7.65
C HIS A 36 7.68 9.05 8.95
N SER A 37 6.66 9.91 8.88
CA SER A 37 5.99 10.43 10.08
C SER A 37 4.66 11.08 9.75
N ALA A 38 3.83 11.27 10.78
CA ALA A 38 2.67 12.15 10.76
C ALA A 38 2.83 13.24 11.82
N LYS A 39 2.47 14.47 11.50
CA LYS A 39 2.68 15.63 12.39
C LYS A 39 1.41 16.44 12.54
N ASN A 40 1.24 17.04 13.72
CA ASN A 40 0.09 17.89 14.05
C ASN A 40 -1.26 17.18 13.86
N LEU A 41 -1.31 15.89 14.19
CA LEU A 41 -2.55 15.13 14.19
C LEU A 41 -3.52 15.66 15.26
N PRO A 42 -4.84 15.53 15.06
CA PRO A 42 -5.83 15.86 16.08
C PRO A 42 -5.53 15.08 17.36
N LYS A 43 -5.51 15.79 18.49
CA LYS A 43 -5.34 15.18 19.81
C LYS A 43 -6.64 14.51 20.24
N LYS A 44 -6.53 13.33 20.85
CA LYS A 44 -7.63 12.76 21.62
C LYS A 44 -7.87 13.61 22.88
N PHE A 45 -9.14 13.74 23.28
CA PHE A 45 -9.53 14.44 24.51
C PHE A 45 -9.00 13.72 25.76
N LEU A 46 -8.97 12.38 25.72
CA LEU A 46 -8.36 11.52 26.73
C LEU A 46 -7.44 10.50 26.04
N GLY A 47 -6.22 10.33 26.53
CA GLY A 47 -5.26 9.36 26.01
C GLY A 47 -4.38 9.86 24.86
N TYR A 48 -3.57 8.96 24.32
CA TYR A 48 -2.63 9.24 23.24
C TYR A 48 -3.16 8.72 21.90
N THR A 49 -2.91 9.46 20.83
CA THR A 49 -3.15 9.01 19.45
C THR A 49 -2.16 7.90 19.11
N ALA A 50 -2.66 6.77 18.60
CA ALA A 50 -1.89 5.62 18.12
C ALA A 50 -2.12 5.48 16.61
N PRO A 51 -1.52 6.37 15.78
CA PRO A 51 -1.85 6.42 14.37
C PRO A 51 -1.27 5.25 13.58
N TYR A 52 -2.01 4.82 12.58
CA TYR A 52 -1.55 3.93 11.52
C TYR A 52 -2.15 4.39 10.18
N CYS A 53 -1.60 3.93 9.06
CA CYS A 53 -2.11 4.25 7.74
C CYS A 53 -2.44 3.01 6.91
N VAL A 54 -3.35 3.18 5.96
CA VAL A 54 -3.67 2.22 4.92
C VAL A 54 -3.41 2.90 3.58
N ALA A 55 -2.34 2.47 2.92
CA ALA A 55 -1.93 2.94 1.60
C ALA A 55 -2.47 2.00 0.51
N ARG A 56 -2.91 2.55 -0.62
CA ARG A 56 -3.50 1.79 -1.73
C ARG A 56 -3.06 2.35 -3.07
N ILE A 57 -2.64 1.48 -3.98
CA ILE A 57 -2.35 1.86 -5.37
C ILE A 57 -3.49 1.36 -6.26
N ASP A 58 -4.15 2.27 -6.96
CA ASP A 58 -5.26 2.02 -7.91
C ASP A 58 -6.37 1.08 -7.40
N HIS A 59 -6.54 0.98 -6.08
CA HIS A 59 -7.41 0.00 -5.42
C HIS A 59 -7.07 -1.49 -5.68
N LYS A 60 -5.96 -1.79 -6.37
CA LYS A 60 -5.48 -3.14 -6.72
C LYS A 60 -4.69 -3.79 -5.59
N ILE A 61 -3.80 -3.02 -4.99
CA ILE A 61 -2.94 -3.49 -3.90
C ILE A 61 -3.01 -2.53 -2.73
N SER A 62 -2.88 -3.07 -1.51
CA SER A 62 -2.92 -2.28 -0.28
C SER A 62 -1.85 -2.69 0.70
N TYR A 63 -1.43 -1.72 1.50
CA TYR A 63 -0.49 -1.87 2.57
C TYR A 63 -1.03 -1.19 3.82
N THR A 64 -0.88 -1.85 4.96
CA THR A 64 -1.24 -1.28 6.27
C THR A 64 0.02 -1.09 7.09
N SER A 65 0.21 0.11 7.63
CA SER A 65 1.42 0.41 8.37
C SER A 65 1.45 -0.28 9.72
N THR A 66 2.61 -0.25 10.39
CA THR A 66 2.60 -0.48 11.84
C THR A 66 1.78 0.59 12.56
N ILE A 67 1.21 0.23 13.70
CA ILE A 67 0.56 1.18 14.61
C ILE A 67 1.68 1.82 15.41
N ILE A 68 1.78 3.14 15.33
CA ILE A 68 2.75 3.86 16.15
C ILE A 68 2.27 3.80 17.60
N SER A 69 3.04 3.14 18.45
CA SER A 69 2.83 3.15 19.90
C SER A 69 2.78 4.59 20.41
N LYS A 70 2.04 4.83 21.49
CA LYS A 70 1.71 6.12 22.13
C LYS A 70 2.92 7.03 22.46
N THR A 71 3.65 7.48 21.45
CA THR A 71 4.84 8.34 21.54
C THR A 71 4.53 9.74 21.01
N SER A 72 5.36 10.71 21.37
CA SER A 72 5.19 12.11 20.98
C SER A 72 5.65 12.41 19.55
N SER A 73 6.42 11.52 18.90
CA SER A 73 7.05 11.80 17.60
C SER A 73 6.30 11.26 16.39
N HIS A 74 5.31 10.37 16.56
CA HIS A 74 4.49 9.78 15.49
C HIS A 74 5.30 9.41 14.22
N THR A 75 6.41 8.68 14.42
CA THR A 75 7.35 8.24 13.37
C THR A 75 7.20 6.76 13.06
N TRP A 76 7.30 6.40 11.78
CA TRP A 76 7.42 5.02 11.32
C TRP A 76 8.90 4.71 11.06
N ASP A 77 9.54 3.99 11.96
CA ASP A 77 10.99 3.75 11.91
C ASP A 77 11.36 2.78 10.76
N ASN A 78 11.92 3.34 9.69
CA ASN A 78 12.39 2.59 8.50
C ASN A 78 11.32 1.74 7.81
N GLU A 79 10.07 2.15 7.91
CA GLU A 79 8.95 1.42 7.34
C GLU A 79 8.87 1.59 5.82
N LYS A 80 8.93 0.46 5.09
CA LYS A 80 8.96 0.43 3.62
C LYS A 80 7.90 -0.51 3.04
N TRP A 81 7.36 -0.11 1.89
CA TRP A 81 6.51 -0.92 1.05
C TRP A 81 7.06 -0.96 -0.37
N PHE A 82 7.30 -2.17 -0.86
CA PHE A 82 7.89 -2.43 -2.17
C PHE A 82 6.81 -3.00 -3.09
N VAL A 83 6.69 -2.43 -4.29
CA VAL A 83 5.72 -2.89 -5.30
C VAL A 83 6.38 -2.87 -6.67
N ARG A 84 6.18 -3.94 -7.43
CA ARG A 84 6.74 -4.12 -8.77
C ARG A 84 5.71 -3.84 -9.85
N ASN A 85 6.20 -3.45 -11.02
CA ASN A 85 5.41 -3.28 -12.24
C ASN A 85 4.21 -2.35 -12.05
N ILE A 86 4.45 -1.18 -11.48
CA ILE A 86 3.44 -0.12 -11.35
C ILE A 86 3.29 0.61 -12.69
N PRO A 87 2.05 0.78 -13.21
CA PRO A 87 1.81 1.54 -14.44
C PRO A 87 2.11 3.04 -14.29
N ILE A 88 2.42 3.70 -15.41
CA ILE A 88 2.78 5.13 -15.43
C ILE A 88 1.70 6.08 -14.86
N ASN A 89 0.43 5.70 -14.95
CA ASN A 89 -0.72 6.49 -14.52
C ASN A 89 -1.26 6.08 -13.13
N ALA A 90 -0.47 5.32 -12.37
CA ALA A 90 -0.89 4.81 -11.07
C ALA A 90 -1.08 5.93 -10.04
N LYS A 91 -2.05 5.72 -9.15
CA LYS A 91 -2.43 6.66 -8.09
C LYS A 91 -2.26 6.02 -6.74
N LEU A 92 -1.67 6.74 -5.79
CA LEU A 92 -1.56 6.32 -4.40
C LEU A 92 -2.59 7.08 -3.54
N SER A 93 -3.43 6.33 -2.84
CA SER A 93 -4.33 6.86 -1.81
C SER A 93 -3.84 6.41 -0.45
N VAL A 94 -3.69 7.35 0.49
CA VAL A 94 -3.29 7.04 1.87
C VAL A 94 -4.38 7.51 2.81
N LYS A 95 -4.91 6.58 3.60
CA LYS A 95 -5.85 6.85 4.69
C LYS A 95 -5.13 6.70 6.03
N VAL A 96 -5.39 7.59 6.96
CA VAL A 96 -4.81 7.58 8.30
C VAL A 96 -5.92 7.33 9.32
N TYR A 97 -5.63 6.47 10.27
CA TYR A 97 -6.53 6.04 11.34
C TYR A 97 -5.82 6.15 12.68
N ASP A 98 -6.59 6.25 13.75
CA ASP A 98 -6.12 6.19 15.13
C ASP A 98 -6.65 4.92 15.78
N LYS A 99 -5.73 4.03 16.18
CA LYS A 99 -6.09 2.80 16.87
C LYS A 99 -6.66 3.14 18.25
N ASP A 100 -7.78 2.52 18.58
CA ASP A 100 -8.38 2.63 19.90
C ASP A 100 -8.87 1.24 20.32
N ASP A 101 -8.17 0.64 21.28
CA ASP A 101 -8.46 -0.73 21.71
C ASP A 101 -9.78 -0.82 22.50
N ASP A 102 -10.30 0.32 22.97
CA ASP A 102 -11.59 0.42 23.65
C ASP A 102 -12.77 0.57 22.67
N GLN A 103 -12.49 0.74 21.37
CA GLN A 103 -13.49 0.90 20.31
C GLN A 103 -13.47 -0.30 19.37
N ILE A 104 -14.65 -0.70 18.87
CA ILE A 104 -14.77 -1.77 17.88
C ILE A 104 -14.19 -1.32 16.52
N VAL A 105 -14.27 -0.03 16.22
CA VAL A 105 -13.84 0.56 14.95
C VAL A 105 -12.80 1.64 15.22
N ASP A 106 -11.68 1.56 14.50
CA ASP A 106 -10.60 2.53 14.61
C ASP A 106 -11.02 3.89 14.03
N ASN A 107 -10.63 4.97 14.70
CA ASN A 107 -11.09 6.31 14.37
C ASN A 107 -10.43 6.81 13.07
N TYR A 108 -11.23 7.21 12.09
CA TYR A 108 -10.71 7.78 10.85
C TYR A 108 -10.18 9.20 11.09
N ILE A 109 -8.89 9.42 10.84
CA ILE A 109 -8.28 10.75 10.91
C ILE A 109 -8.50 11.47 9.58
N GLY A 110 -8.13 10.87 8.46
CA GLY A 110 -8.21 11.56 7.17
C GLY A 110 -7.51 10.84 6.04
N ARG A 111 -7.40 11.51 4.90
CA ARG A 111 -6.73 10.98 3.71
C ARG A 111 -6.02 12.05 2.90
N PHE A 112 -5.14 11.59 2.03
CA PHE A 112 -4.65 12.35 0.89
C PHE A 112 -4.40 11.40 -0.29
N ASP A 113 -4.34 11.97 -1.49
CA ASP A 113 -4.14 11.23 -2.73
C ASP A 113 -2.95 11.84 -3.51
N ILE A 114 -2.15 10.98 -4.12
CA ILE A 114 -1.08 11.32 -5.07
C ILE A 114 -1.53 10.77 -6.42
N PHE A 115 -1.87 11.68 -7.34
CA PHE A 115 -2.46 11.33 -8.63
C PHE A 115 -1.45 10.99 -9.72
N ASP A 116 -0.21 11.48 -9.58
CA ASP A 116 0.92 11.16 -10.46
C ASP A 116 2.03 10.58 -9.59
N LEU A 117 2.07 9.25 -9.51
CA LEU A 117 3.02 8.55 -8.66
C LEU A 117 4.44 8.55 -9.25
N ILE A 118 4.55 8.58 -10.58
CA ILE A 118 5.84 8.46 -11.28
C ILE A 118 6.62 9.77 -11.23
N ASN A 119 5.93 10.90 -11.43
CA ASN A 119 6.55 12.23 -11.33
C ASN A 119 6.44 12.84 -9.93
N TYR A 120 6.27 11.98 -8.92
CA TYR A 120 6.02 12.41 -7.55
C TYR A 120 7.18 13.26 -6.99
N THR A 121 6.84 14.45 -6.51
CA THR A 121 7.75 15.29 -5.72
C THR A 121 7.15 15.52 -4.33
N PRO A 122 7.87 15.19 -3.24
CA PRO A 122 7.35 15.35 -1.89
C PRO A 122 7.14 16.83 -1.51
N PRO A 123 5.97 17.21 -0.97
CA PRO A 123 5.77 18.56 -0.45
C PRO A 123 6.70 18.86 0.75
N VAL A 124 7.27 20.06 0.81
CA VAL A 124 8.19 20.48 1.90
C VAL A 124 7.57 20.30 3.29
N LYS A 125 6.28 20.62 3.44
CA LYS A 125 5.55 20.50 4.71
C LYS A 125 4.94 19.12 4.93
N GLY A 126 5.04 18.20 3.98
CA GLY A 126 4.28 16.96 3.94
C GLY A 126 2.89 17.12 3.31
N HIS A 127 2.21 16.00 3.11
CA HIS A 127 0.87 15.92 2.55
C HIS A 127 -0.18 16.32 3.58
N LYS A 128 -1.07 17.24 3.23
CA LYS A 128 -2.18 17.62 4.12
C LYS A 128 -3.14 16.44 4.28
N ILE A 129 -3.39 16.04 5.52
CA ILE A 129 -4.38 15.02 5.86
C ILE A 129 -5.74 15.69 5.93
N ILE A 130 -6.66 15.26 5.07
CA ILE A 130 -8.01 15.83 4.96
C ILE A 130 -9.04 14.88 5.58
N GLY A 131 -9.75 15.37 6.60
CA GLY A 131 -10.84 14.65 7.27
C GLY A 131 -12.10 14.55 6.41
N LEU A 132 -13.15 13.89 6.94
CA LEU A 132 -14.41 13.66 6.20
C LEU A 132 -15.10 14.95 5.75
N PHE A 133 -14.99 16.02 6.54
CA PHE A 133 -15.63 17.31 6.28
C PHE A 133 -14.66 18.35 5.70
N GLY A 134 -13.57 17.93 5.07
CA GLY A 134 -12.58 18.84 4.48
C GLY A 134 -11.64 19.52 5.49
N GLN A 135 -11.76 19.16 6.77
CA GLN A 135 -10.92 19.68 7.85
C GLN A 135 -9.47 19.22 7.69
N HIS A 136 -8.53 20.11 8.01
CA HIS A 136 -7.10 19.80 7.97
C HIS A 136 -6.65 19.17 9.29
N HIS A 137 -6.18 17.92 9.23
CA HIS A 137 -5.80 17.08 10.38
C HIS A 137 -4.29 16.81 10.44
N GLY A 138 -3.49 17.79 10.02
CA GLY A 138 -2.03 17.70 10.07
C GLY A 138 -1.41 17.22 8.76
N TYR A 139 -0.14 16.81 8.85
CA TYR A 139 0.70 16.49 7.71
C TYR A 139 1.24 15.07 7.76
N PHE A 140 1.29 14.41 6.62
CA PHE A 140 1.88 13.09 6.45
C PHE A 140 3.15 13.18 5.59
N HIS A 141 4.24 12.58 6.05
CA HIS A 141 5.52 12.57 5.35
C HIS A 141 5.82 11.18 4.81
N LEU A 142 6.04 11.09 3.48
CA LEU A 142 6.54 9.91 2.79
C LEU A 142 7.48 10.30 1.65
N SER A 143 8.34 9.37 1.27
CA SER A 143 9.14 9.46 0.03
C SER A 143 8.88 8.24 -0.83
N ILE A 144 9.06 8.41 -2.14
CA ILE A 144 8.90 7.33 -3.12
C ILE A 144 10.19 7.27 -3.91
N GLU A 145 10.79 6.09 -3.95
CA GLU A 145 11.92 5.78 -4.84
C GLU A 145 11.37 4.99 -6.01
N LEU A 146 11.72 5.41 -7.22
CA LEU A 146 11.25 4.81 -8.46
C LEU A 146 12.44 4.26 -9.25
N THR A 147 12.27 3.05 -9.77
CA THR A 147 13.23 2.41 -10.68
C THR A 147 12.44 1.84 -11.84
N LYS A 148 12.87 2.06 -13.08
CA LYS A 148 12.22 1.45 -14.25
C LYS A 148 12.29 -0.07 -14.12
N SER A 149 11.18 -0.77 -14.34
CA SER A 149 11.11 -2.23 -14.18
C SER A 149 12.09 -2.92 -15.15
N SER A 150 12.88 -3.86 -14.63
CA SER A 150 13.84 -4.65 -15.41
C SER A 150 13.12 -5.73 -16.21
N ASP A 151 13.80 -6.34 -17.18
CA ASP A 151 13.19 -7.43 -17.94
C ASP A 151 12.83 -8.63 -17.04
N GLU A 152 13.63 -8.90 -16.00
CA GLU A 152 13.31 -9.91 -14.98
C GLU A 152 12.00 -9.61 -14.25
N THR A 153 11.79 -8.34 -13.84
CA THR A 153 10.57 -7.98 -13.10
C THR A 153 9.36 -7.84 -14.01
N LYS A 154 9.52 -7.42 -15.28
CA LYS A 154 8.42 -7.31 -16.25
C LYS A 154 7.65 -8.61 -16.49
N HIS A 155 8.26 -9.78 -16.26
CA HIS A 155 7.56 -11.06 -16.34
C HIS A 155 6.52 -11.25 -15.22
N LEU A 156 6.66 -10.52 -14.11
CA LEU A 156 5.71 -10.56 -12.99
C LEU A 156 4.41 -9.82 -13.36
N PRO A 157 3.27 -10.20 -12.76
CA PRO A 157 2.03 -9.45 -12.93
C PRO A 157 2.16 -7.98 -12.48
N PRO A 158 1.39 -7.05 -13.06
CA PRO A 158 1.28 -5.68 -12.55
C PRO A 158 0.85 -5.65 -11.08
N TYR A 159 1.33 -4.64 -10.34
CA TYR A 159 1.04 -4.48 -8.90
C TYR A 159 1.52 -5.66 -8.03
N THR A 160 2.63 -6.30 -8.39
CA THR A 160 3.19 -7.40 -7.59
C THR A 160 3.74 -6.88 -6.27
N PHE A 161 3.25 -7.42 -5.16
CA PHE A 161 3.78 -7.13 -3.82
C PHE A 161 5.17 -7.76 -3.68
N ASP A 162 6.18 -6.95 -3.33
CA ASP A 162 7.55 -7.42 -3.14
C ASP A 162 8.15 -6.90 -1.82
N GLY A 163 7.28 -6.68 -0.83
CA GLY A 163 7.63 -6.05 0.44
C GLY A 163 7.76 -7.02 1.61
N PRO A 164 8.19 -6.51 2.79
CA PRO A 164 8.22 -7.33 3.99
C PRO A 164 6.80 -7.83 4.31
N CYS A 165 6.64 -9.15 4.34
CA CYS A 165 5.43 -9.76 4.85
C CYS A 165 5.41 -9.59 6.37
N ARG A 166 4.52 -8.72 6.87
CA ARG A 166 4.39 -8.50 8.31
C ARG A 166 3.63 -9.63 8.97
N TYR A 167 4.07 -9.97 10.17
CA TYR A 167 3.37 -10.85 11.07
C TYR A 167 3.14 -10.17 12.41
N PHE A 168 2.00 -10.44 13.02
CA PHE A 168 1.69 -10.10 14.40
C PHE A 168 1.98 -11.33 15.25
N ARG A 169 2.74 -11.15 16.32
CA ARG A 169 2.99 -12.21 17.29
C ARG A 169 1.99 -12.06 18.42
N HIS A 170 1.17 -13.07 18.61
CA HIS A 170 0.16 -13.12 19.65
C HIS A 170 0.65 -14.05 20.75
N ASP A 171 0.44 -13.63 21.98
CA ASP A 171 0.61 -14.48 23.14
C ASP A 171 -0.80 -14.75 23.69
N SER A 172 -1.26 -15.99 23.60
CA SER A 172 -2.61 -16.36 24.02
C SER A 172 -2.60 -17.57 24.91
N PHE A 173 -2.84 -17.31 26.19
CA PHE A 173 -3.07 -18.32 27.22
C PHE A 173 -4.24 -19.26 26.85
N SER A 174 -5.30 -18.70 26.24
CA SER A 174 -6.50 -19.45 25.83
C SER A 174 -6.22 -20.41 24.68
N VAL A 175 -5.41 -20.01 23.68
CA VAL A 175 -5.00 -20.89 22.57
C VAL A 175 -4.03 -21.97 23.05
N GLY A 176 -3.14 -21.65 24.00
CA GLY A 176 -2.30 -22.64 24.68
C GLY A 176 -3.13 -23.72 25.38
N ARG A 177 -4.17 -23.33 26.14
CA ARG A 177 -5.08 -24.29 26.78
C ARG A 177 -5.89 -25.14 25.80
N LEU A 178 -6.36 -24.57 24.69
CA LEU A 178 -7.14 -25.30 23.68
C LEU A 178 -6.31 -26.32 22.90
N THR A 179 -4.99 -26.16 22.84
CA THR A 179 -4.10 -27.10 22.16
C THR A 179 -3.53 -28.20 23.08
N MET A 180 -4.01 -28.30 24.33
CA MET A 180 -3.63 -29.31 25.34
C MET A 180 -2.11 -29.37 25.65
N LEU A 181 -1.37 -28.32 25.31
CA LEU A 181 0.02 -28.13 25.66
C LEU A 181 0.03 -27.07 26.76
N ASN A 182 0.42 -27.46 27.97
CA ASN A 182 0.26 -26.66 29.19
C ASN A 182 1.26 -25.47 29.28
N THR A 183 1.39 -24.69 28.21
CA THR A 183 2.37 -23.59 28.04
C THR A 183 1.77 -22.45 27.21
N ASP A 184 2.25 -21.23 27.43
CA ASP A 184 1.91 -20.04 26.64
C ASP A 184 2.26 -20.28 25.16
N TYR A 185 1.25 -20.23 24.27
CA TYR A 185 1.46 -20.44 22.84
C TYR A 185 1.67 -19.11 22.15
N VAL A 186 2.91 -18.89 21.72
CA VAL A 186 3.27 -17.75 20.92
C VAL A 186 3.04 -18.08 19.44
N TYR A 187 1.97 -17.55 18.83
CA TYR A 187 1.70 -17.75 17.41
C TYR A 187 1.86 -16.46 16.62
N SER A 188 2.23 -16.60 15.34
CA SER A 188 2.38 -15.47 14.42
C SER A 188 1.28 -15.49 13.36
N THR A 189 0.62 -14.36 13.12
CA THR A 189 -0.33 -14.19 12.02
C THR A 189 0.20 -13.19 11.01
N TRP A 190 0.40 -13.62 9.78
CA TRP A 190 0.65 -12.74 8.62
C TRP A 190 -0.66 -12.41 7.93
N LYS A 191 -0.87 -11.14 7.57
CA LYS A 191 -2.05 -10.68 6.83
C LYS A 191 -1.60 -9.99 5.56
N ILE A 192 -1.67 -10.72 4.45
CA ILE A 192 -1.51 -10.16 3.09
C ILE A 192 -2.89 -10.06 2.48
N GLN A 193 -3.27 -8.87 2.02
CA GLN A 193 -4.52 -8.67 1.31
C GLN A 193 -4.23 -8.32 -0.16
N ILE A 194 -4.29 -9.35 -1.00
CA ILE A 194 -4.22 -9.24 -2.46
C ILE A 194 -5.67 -9.22 -2.96
N ARG A 195 -6.03 -8.31 -3.86
CA ARG A 195 -7.38 -8.17 -4.40
C ARG A 195 -7.46 -8.50 -5.87
#